data_AF-G4SUV8-F1
#
_entry.id   AF-G4SUV8-F1
#
_cell.length_a   1.000
_cell.length_b   1.000
_cell.length_c   1.000
_cell.angle_alpha   90.00
_cell.angle_beta   90.00
_cell.angle_gamma   90.00
#
_symmetry.space_group_name_H-M   'P 1'
#
loop_
_entity.id
_entity.type
_entity.pdbx_description
1 polymer ?
#
loop_
_entity_poly.entity_id
_entity_poly.type
_entity_poly.pdbx_seq_one_letter_code
_entity_poly.pdbx_strand_id
1 'polypeptide(L)'
;MKAKFLTQLEHFFDPEHKKTKHYAKELKTVLRKLKKKERELTDALEQTADQELAKLYQTELEIIRVQRKKGLDTLQNIRKERQEKP
;
A
#
# COMPACT_ATOMS: atom_id res chain seq x y z
N MET A 1 -9.18 -15.45 0.14
CA MET A 1 -7.82 -14.97 -0.20
C MET A 1 -7.61 -13.45 -0.01
N LYS A 2 -8.62 -12.57 -0.15
CA LYS A 2 -8.47 -11.10 0.00
C LYS A 2 -7.97 -10.61 1.38
N ALA A 3 -8.37 -11.27 2.47
CA ALA A 3 -7.97 -10.89 3.83
C ALA A 3 -6.45 -11.00 4.08
N LYS A 4 -5.79 -12.05 3.54
CA LYS A 4 -4.37 -12.33 3.83
C LYS A 4 -3.43 -11.19 3.44
N PHE A 5 -3.70 -10.51 2.31
CA PHE A 5 -2.84 -9.41 1.86
C PHE A 5 -2.99 -8.17 2.73
N LEU A 6 -4.22 -7.86 3.16
CA LEU A 6 -4.51 -6.74 4.05
C LEU A 6 -3.90 -6.98 5.44
N THR A 7 -4.05 -8.19 5.98
CA THR A 7 -3.47 -8.57 7.28
C THR A 7 -1.94 -8.59 7.24
N GLN A 8 -1.34 -9.09 6.15
CA GLN A 8 0.11 -9.00 5.97
C GLN A 8 0.59 -7.54 5.89
N LEU A 9 -0.20 -6.65 5.29
CA LEU A 9 0.10 -5.22 5.24
C LEU A 9 0.06 -4.57 6.62
N GLU A 10 -0.93 -4.90 7.44
CA GLU A 10 -1.03 -4.41 8.83
C GLU A 10 0.17 -4.83 9.67
N HIS A 11 0.58 -6.11 9.61
CA HIS A 11 1.82 -6.58 10.24
C HIS A 11 3.06 -5.90 9.67
N PHE A 12 3.06 -5.58 8.37
CA PHE A 12 4.14 -4.81 7.77
C PHE A 12 4.20 -3.38 8.29
N PHE A 13 3.15 -2.79 8.87
CA PHE A 13 3.20 -1.43 9.45
C PHE A 13 3.58 -1.41 10.94
N ASP A 14 3.85 -2.57 11.52
CA ASP A 14 4.21 -2.73 12.92
C ASP A 14 5.57 -2.05 13.25
N PRO A 15 5.64 -1.15 14.25
CA PRO A 15 6.86 -0.44 14.63
C PRO A 15 8.09 -1.29 14.94
N GLU A 16 7.93 -2.54 15.40
CA GLU A 16 9.06 -3.37 15.84
C GLU A 16 10.05 -3.68 14.71
N HIS A 17 9.60 -3.74 13.46
CA HIS A 17 10.46 -4.02 12.30
C HIS A 17 11.01 -2.75 11.61
N LYS A 18 10.59 -1.54 12.00
CA LYS A 18 10.82 -0.27 11.26
C LYS A 18 12.28 0.18 11.16
N LYS A 19 13.20 -0.39 11.94
CA LYS A 19 14.56 0.18 12.10
C LYS A 19 15.59 -0.29 11.07
N THR A 20 15.29 -1.22 10.17
CA THR A 20 16.30 -1.80 9.26
C THR A 20 16.22 -1.30 7.81
N LYS A 21 17.37 -1.27 7.09
CA LYS A 21 17.43 -1.01 5.64
C LYS A 21 16.58 -2.02 4.85
N HIS A 22 16.46 -3.25 5.35
CA HIS A 22 15.67 -4.32 4.76
C HIS A 22 14.18 -3.96 4.73
N TYR A 23 13.63 -3.55 5.87
CA TYR A 23 12.23 -3.18 5.99
C TYR A 23 11.83 -2.05 5.02
N ALA A 24 12.64 -1.00 4.89
CA ALA A 24 12.37 0.09 3.94
C ALA A 24 12.37 -0.38 2.47
N LYS A 25 13.22 -1.37 2.13
CA LYS A 25 13.30 -1.96 0.78
C LYS A 25 12.08 -2.84 0.49
N GLU A 26 11.65 -3.64 1.46
CA GLU A 26 10.44 -4.46 1.37
C GLU A 26 9.19 -3.58 1.27
N LEU A 27 9.07 -2.57 2.13
CA LEU A 27 7.96 -1.62 2.10
C LEU A 27 7.86 -0.90 0.75
N LYS A 28 8.99 -0.46 0.18
CA LYS A 28 9.04 0.10 -1.18
C LYS A 28 8.55 -0.89 -2.24
N THR A 29 8.83 -2.17 -2.06
CA THR A 29 8.40 -3.24 -2.98
C THR A 29 6.90 -3.49 -2.89
N VAL A 30 6.35 -3.55 -1.67
CA VAL A 30 4.90 -3.65 -1.43
C VAL A 30 4.17 -2.44 -2.01
N LEU A 31 4.66 -1.22 -1.78
CA LEU A 31 4.08 0.01 -2.33
C LEU A 31 4.10 0.04 -3.86
N ARG A 32 5.12 -0.53 -4.51
CA ARG A 32 5.15 -0.69 -5.98
C ARG A 32 4.08 -1.66 -6.46
N LYS A 33 3.87 -2.78 -5.76
CA LYS A 33 2.79 -3.72 -6.06
C LYS A 33 1.41 -3.08 -5.90
N LEU A 34 1.20 -2.33 -4.82
CA LEU A 34 -0.02 -1.55 -4.59
C LEU A 34 -0.26 -0.53 -5.71
N LYS A 35 0.78 0.21 -6.15
CA LYS A 35 0.69 1.13 -7.29
C LYS A 35 0.29 0.43 -8.58
N LYS A 36 0.84 -0.75 -8.84
CA LYS A 36 0.50 -1.53 -10.04
C LYS A 36 -0.97 -1.96 -9.99
N LYS A 37 -1.41 -2.49 -8.84
CA LYS A 37 -2.79 -2.92 -8.64
C LYS A 37 -3.80 -1.76 -8.70
N GLU A 38 -3.43 -0.58 -8.21
CA GLU A 38 -4.22 0.64 -8.36
C GLU A 38 -4.45 0.98 -9.84
N ARG A 39 -3.39 0.91 -10.67
CA ARG A 39 -3.51 1.15 -12.11
C ARG A 39 -4.41 0.12 -12.78
N GLU A 40 -4.17 -1.16 -12.54
CA GLU A 40 -4.98 -2.24 -13.10
C GLU A 40 -6.46 -2.10 -12.76
N LEU A 41 -6.79 -1.71 -11.52
CA LEU A 41 -8.18 -1.45 -11.10
C LEU A 41 -8.76 -0.17 -11.70
N THR A 42 -7.94 0.85 -11.93
CA THR A 42 -8.37 2.09 -12.61
C THR A 42 -8.72 1.77 -14.06
N ASP A 43 -7.84 1.06 -14.77
CA ASP A 43 -8.04 0.65 -16.16
C ASP A 43 -9.27 -0.26 -16.29
N ALA A 44 -9.46 -1.20 -15.35
CA ALA A 44 -10.63 -2.09 -15.30
C ALA A 44 -11.94 -1.33 -15.00
N LEU A 45 -11.89 -0.29 -14.17
CA LEU A 45 -13.04 0.58 -13.90
C LEU A 45 -13.45 1.35 -15.16
N GLU A 46 -12.50 1.93 -15.87
CA GLU A 46 -12.76 2.71 -17.09
C GLU A 46 -13.36 1.86 -18.22
N GLN A 47 -13.01 0.57 -18.28
CA GLN A 47 -13.51 -0.37 -19.29
C GLN A 47 -14.82 -1.06 -18.88
N THR A 48 -15.27 -0.90 -17.65
CA THR A 48 -16.43 -1.59 -17.11
C THR A 48 -17.73 -0.82 -17.37
N ALA A 49 -18.67 -1.45 -18.07
CA ALA A 49 -20.04 -0.93 -18.22
C ALA A 49 -20.99 -1.40 -17.09
N ASP A 50 -20.56 -2.36 -16.28
CA ASP A 50 -21.32 -2.91 -15.15
C ASP A 50 -21.18 -2.01 -13.90
N GLN A 51 -22.28 -1.42 -13.46
CA GLN A 51 -22.30 -0.50 -12.33
C GLN A 51 -22.00 -1.17 -10.97
N GLU A 52 -22.35 -2.45 -10.79
CA GLU A 52 -22.03 -3.16 -9.55
C GLU A 52 -20.55 -3.50 -9.49
N LEU A 53 -20.00 -3.95 -10.61
CA LEU A 53 -18.58 -4.22 -10.74
C LEU A 53 -17.74 -2.95 -10.59
N ALA A 54 -18.21 -1.82 -11.14
CA ALA A 54 -17.58 -0.52 -10.99
C ALA A 54 -17.54 -0.07 -9.52
N LYS A 55 -18.63 -0.22 -8.76
CA LYS A 55 -18.64 0.08 -7.31
C LYS A 55 -17.65 -0.78 -6.53
N LEU A 56 -17.54 -2.06 -6.90
CA LEU A 56 -16.58 -2.98 -6.27
C LEU A 56 -15.14 -2.56 -6.53
N TYR A 57 -14.82 -2.19 -7.78
CA TYR A 57 -13.50 -1.65 -8.12
C TYR A 57 -13.21 -0.34 -7.40
N GLN A 58 -14.15 0.62 -7.34
CA GLN A 58 -13.98 1.87 -6.59
C GLN A 58 -13.64 1.61 -5.12
N THR A 59 -14.38 0.72 -4.47
CA THR A 59 -14.14 0.34 -3.07
C THR A 59 -12.74 -0.24 -2.88
N GLU A 60 -12.32 -1.17 -3.75
CA GLU A 60 -10.98 -1.76 -3.67
C GLU A 60 -9.88 -0.73 -3.92
N LEU A 61 -10.12 0.24 -4.82
CA LEU A 61 -9.22 1.33 -5.17
C LEU A 61 -9.04 2.31 -3.99
N GLU A 62 -10.12 2.63 -3.28
CA GLU A 62 -10.07 3.48 -2.08
C GLU A 62 -9.22 2.84 -0.98
N ILE A 63 -9.43 1.55 -0.70
CA ILE A 63 -8.64 0.80 0.29
C ILE A 63 -7.16 0.82 -0.09
N ILE A 64 -6.83 0.57 -1.36
CA ILE A 64 -5.44 0.59 -1.85
C ILE A 64 -4.82 1.97 -1.69
N ARG A 65 -5.55 3.05 -2.01
CA ARG A 65 -5.07 4.43 -1.85
C ARG A 65 -4.78 4.77 -0.40
N VAL A 66 -5.67 4.42 0.52
CA VAL A 66 -5.49 4.64 1.96
C VAL A 66 -4.26 3.89 2.47
N GLN A 67 -4.11 2.61 2.12
CA GLN A 67 -2.97 1.80 2.57
C GLN A 67 -1.64 2.28 1.96
N ARG A 68 -1.67 2.68 0.69
CA ARG A 68 -0.49 3.22 0.02
C ARG A 68 -0.03 4.53 0.66
N LYS A 69 -0.96 5.42 1.03
CA LYS A 69 -0.64 6.66 1.76
C LYS A 69 0.04 6.33 3.10
N LYS A 70 -0.56 5.45 3.91
CA LYS A 70 0.02 5.01 5.19
C LYS A 70 1.45 4.46 5.04
N GLY A 71 1.72 3.68 3.99
CA GLY A 71 3.06 3.16 3.76
C GLY A 71 4.07 4.19 3.24
N LEU A 72 3.63 5.19 2.48
CA LEU A 72 4.50 6.32 2.12
C LEU A 72 4.88 7.16 3.34
N ASP A 73 3.91 7.43 4.22
CA ASP A 73 4.15 8.16 5.47
C ASP A 73 5.14 7.39 6.36
N THR A 74 4.97 6.06 6.45
CA THR A 74 5.91 5.18 7.17
C THR A 74 7.32 5.23 6.57
N LEU A 75 7.46 5.21 5.25
CA LEU A 75 8.77 5.37 4.60
C LEU A 75 9.39 6.75 4.87
N GLN A 76 8.58 7.80 4.93
CA GLN A 76 9.06 9.14 5.22
C GLN A 76 9.56 9.24 6.67
N ASN A 77 8.85 8.66 7.63
CA ASN A 77 9.25 8.62 9.03
C ASN A 77 10.57 7.86 9.21
N ILE A 78 10.74 6.69 8.57
CA ILE A 78 12.00 5.93 8.62
C ILE A 78 13.17 6.72 8.03
N ARG A 79 12.93 7.58 7.03
CA ARG A 79 13.98 8.45 6.48
C ARG A 79 14.35 9.56 7.47
N LYS A 80 13.37 10.18 8.12
CA LYS A 80 13.59 11.23 9.14
C LYS A 80 14.35 10.67 10.34
N GLU A 81 13.92 9.53 10.89
CA GLU A 81 14.58 8.85 12.01
C GLU A 81 16.05 8.46 11.73
N ARG A 82 16.41 8.27 10.45
CA ARG A 82 17.80 8.02 10.04
C ARG A 82 18.64 9.28 9.90
N GLN A 83 18.03 10.44 9.69
CA GLN A 83 18.72 11.73 9.58
C GLN A 83 18.89 12.40 10.95
N GLU A 84 18.08 12.03 11.94
CA GLU A 84 18.12 12.58 13.31
C GLU A 84 18.98 11.77 14.30
N LYS A 85 19.66 10.69 13.86
CA LYS A 85 20.69 10.04 14.69
C LYS A 85 22.02 10.80 14.51
N PRO A 86 22.60 11.38 15.59
CA PRO A 86 23.91 12.01 15.55
C PRO A 86 25.02 10.99 15.21
#